data_AF-A9EI16-F1
#
_entry.id   AF-A9EI16-F1
#
_cell.length_a   1.000
_cell.length_b   1.000
_cell.length_c   1.000
_cell.angle_alpha   90.00
_cell.angle_beta   90.00
_cell.angle_gamma   90.00
#
_symmetry.space_group_name_H-M   'P 1'
#
loop_
_entity.id
_entity.type
_entity.pdbx_description
1 polymer ?
#
loop_
_entity_poly.entity_id
_entity_poly.type
_entity_poly.pdbx_seq_one_letter_code
_entity_poly.pdbx_strand_id
1 'polypeptide(L)'
;MNLMQKCLIKTLSSLFILSVIAGCAGKKTDPSDFEGKVKDRLKTDIRSNGIKLFTYKAKLASSSDSIDQMPHQQRVEQAKWGKRSRSGHYEVDLTDWTQQIELGLSKTLDMTGYCREGYMELSRLIEVDRGEIRGECNEGATQADRDKFSS
;
A
#
# COMPACT_ATOMS: atom_id res chain seq x y z
N MET A 1 -35.13 28.19 41.61
CA MET A 1 -34.23 27.45 40.69
C MET A 1 -34.81 27.55 39.29
N ASN A 2 -34.20 28.38 38.43
CA ASN A 2 -34.87 28.97 37.26
C ASN A 2 -34.98 28.01 36.06
N LEU A 3 -36.06 28.16 35.30
CA LEU A 3 -36.41 27.38 34.11
C LEU A 3 -35.29 27.40 33.04
N MET A 4 -34.55 28.50 32.93
CA MET A 4 -33.39 28.64 32.03
C MET A 4 -32.23 27.69 32.36
N GLN A 5 -32.02 27.38 33.64
CA GLN A 5 -30.94 26.48 34.08
C GLN A 5 -31.23 25.02 33.72
N LYS A 6 -32.51 24.64 33.64
CA LYS A 6 -32.96 23.31 33.20
C LYS A 6 -32.80 23.11 31.68
N CYS A 7 -32.96 24.18 30.89
CA CYS A 7 -32.74 24.13 29.43
C CYS A 7 -31.25 24.01 29.08
N LEU A 8 -30.38 24.80 29.73
CA LEU A 8 -28.92 24.75 29.52
C LEU A 8 -28.33 23.36 29.83
N ILE A 9 -28.80 22.70 30.89
CA ILE A 9 -28.34 21.35 31.26
C ILE A 9 -28.87 20.29 30.28
N LYS A 10 -30.10 20.45 29.76
CA LYS A 10 -30.67 19.54 28.75
C LYS A 10 -29.99 19.67 27.38
N THR A 11 -29.62 20.88 26.96
CA THR A 11 -28.93 21.10 25.68
C THR A 11 -27.48 20.64 25.73
N LEU A 12 -26.78 20.81 26.86
CA LEU A 12 -25.42 20.29 27.06
C LEU A 12 -25.39 18.75 27.10
N SER A 13 -26.40 18.11 27.69
CA SER A 13 -26.52 16.64 27.74
C SER A 13 -26.82 16.04 26.35
N SER A 14 -27.56 16.76 25.51
CA SER A 14 -27.87 16.33 24.14
C SER A 14 -26.68 16.37 23.18
N LEU A 15 -25.66 17.21 23.43
CA LEU A 15 -24.52 17.39 22.54
C LEU A 15 -23.39 16.37 22.78
N PHE A 16 -23.34 15.75 23.97
CA PHE A 16 -22.31 14.78 24.35
C PHE A 16 -22.59 13.36 23.81
N ILE A 17 -23.84 13.06 23.47
CA ILE A 17 -24.28 11.72 23.03
C ILE A 17 -23.95 11.46 21.54
N LEU A 18 -23.72 12.51 20.74
CA LEU A 18 -23.43 12.36 19.31
C LEU A 18 -21.96 12.02 18.99
N SER A 19 -21.06 12.04 19.98
CA SER A 19 -19.61 11.89 19.76
C SER A 19 -19.11 10.44 19.71
N VAL A 20 -19.97 9.45 19.96
CA VAL A 20 -19.53 8.08 20.32
C VAL A 20 -19.62 7.05 19.18
N ILE A 21 -20.10 7.41 17.99
CA ILE A 21 -20.36 6.41 16.91
C ILE A 21 -19.33 6.41 15.76
N ALA A 22 -18.20 7.10 15.87
CA ALA A 22 -17.14 7.05 14.85
C ALA A 22 -16.04 6.03 15.21
N GLY A 23 -16.42 4.76 15.38
CA GLY A 23 -15.50 3.66 15.67
C GLY A 23 -15.51 2.63 14.55
N CYS A 24 -15.04 2.99 13.34
CA CYS A 24 -14.77 1.99 12.32
C CYS A 24 -13.56 1.16 12.76
N ALA A 25 -13.82 0.05 13.45
CA ALA A 25 -12.82 -0.98 13.74
C ALA A 25 -12.48 -1.71 12.43
N GLY A 26 -11.68 -1.07 11.57
CA GLY A 26 -11.03 -1.75 10.47
C GLY A 26 -10.06 -2.78 11.05
N LYS A 27 -10.23 -4.06 10.68
CA LYS A 27 -9.27 -5.10 11.01
C LYS A 27 -7.91 -4.65 10.49
N LYS A 28 -6.96 -4.40 11.39
CA LYS A 28 -5.58 -4.09 10.98
C LYS A 28 -5.00 -5.35 10.38
N THR A 29 -4.56 -5.26 9.13
CA THR A 29 -3.88 -6.35 8.46
C THR A 29 -2.51 -6.53 9.11
N ASP A 30 -2.21 -7.75 9.57
CA ASP A 30 -0.99 -8.04 10.29
C ASP A 30 0.15 -8.32 9.28
N PRO A 31 1.34 -7.71 9.41
CA PRO A 31 2.48 -8.04 8.56
C PRO A 31 2.78 -9.55 8.44
N SER A 32 2.49 -10.32 9.49
CA SER A 32 2.66 -11.78 9.52
C SER A 32 1.68 -12.54 8.62
N ASP A 33 0.54 -11.95 8.24
CA ASP A 33 -0.43 -12.58 7.32
C ASP A 33 0.18 -12.88 5.93
N PHE A 34 1.32 -12.26 5.64
CA PHE A 34 1.94 -12.17 4.33
C PHE A 34 3.38 -12.69 4.25
N GLU A 35 3.93 -13.16 5.37
CA GLU A 35 5.30 -13.65 5.42
C GLU A 35 5.52 -14.78 4.41
N GLY A 36 6.54 -14.63 3.56
CA GLY A 36 6.88 -15.60 2.50
C GLY A 36 5.93 -15.64 1.29
N LYS A 37 4.83 -14.86 1.29
CA LYS A 37 3.83 -14.85 0.20
C LYS A 37 4.03 -13.73 -0.81
N VAL A 38 4.87 -12.74 -0.52
CA VAL A 38 5.09 -11.58 -1.39
C VAL A 38 6.57 -11.26 -1.48
N LYS A 39 6.99 -10.96 -2.71
CA LYS A 39 8.32 -10.46 -3.04
C LYS A 39 8.21 -9.02 -3.48
N ASP A 40 8.94 -8.14 -2.82
CA ASP A 40 9.00 -6.74 -3.18
C ASP A 40 10.42 -6.31 -3.59
N ARG A 41 10.49 -5.11 -4.16
CA ARG A 41 11.74 -4.41 -4.45
C ARG A 41 11.51 -2.91 -4.46
N LEU A 42 12.45 -2.18 -3.90
CA LEU A 42 12.56 -0.73 -4.05
C LEU A 42 13.67 -0.41 -5.04
N LYS A 43 13.36 0.39 -6.06
CA LYS A 43 14.35 1.09 -6.88
C LYS A 43 14.35 2.55 -6.51
N THR A 44 15.53 3.12 -6.28
CA THR A 44 15.77 4.53 -5.97
C THR A 44 16.42 5.23 -7.16
N ASP A 45 16.25 6.53 -7.27
CA ASP A 45 16.85 7.38 -8.31
C ASP A 45 16.96 8.82 -7.80
N ILE A 46 18.19 9.31 -7.64
CA ILE A 46 18.48 10.70 -7.23
C ILE A 46 18.87 11.49 -8.47
N ARG A 47 18.05 12.47 -8.83
CA ARG A 47 18.30 13.37 -9.97
C ARG A 47 19.44 14.35 -9.67
N SER A 48 20.00 14.94 -10.72
CA SER A 48 21.06 15.95 -10.63
C SER A 48 20.64 17.18 -9.82
N ASN A 49 19.37 17.58 -9.91
CA ASN A 49 18.79 18.68 -9.13
C ASN A 49 18.45 18.29 -7.67
N GLY A 50 18.75 17.07 -7.24
CA GLY A 50 18.51 16.58 -5.89
C GLY A 50 17.11 16.01 -5.65
N ILE A 51 16.23 15.95 -6.65
CA ILE A 51 14.94 15.25 -6.52
C ILE A 51 15.18 13.76 -6.28
N LYS A 52 14.47 13.19 -5.30
CA LYS A 52 14.51 11.77 -4.97
C LYS A 52 13.27 11.07 -5.49
N LEU A 53 13.45 10.17 -6.44
CA LEU A 53 12.39 9.34 -6.99
C LEU A 53 12.53 7.90 -6.51
N PHE A 54 11.42 7.20 -6.42
CA PHE A 54 11.41 5.76 -6.20
C PHE A 54 10.41 5.03 -7.09
N THR A 55 10.64 3.72 -7.22
CA THR A 55 9.68 2.77 -7.78
C THR A 55 9.67 1.54 -6.89
N TYR A 56 8.56 1.33 -6.21
CA TYR A 56 8.30 0.14 -5.41
C TYR A 56 7.49 -0.85 -6.23
N LYS A 57 7.94 -2.09 -6.31
CA LYS A 57 7.20 -3.17 -6.98
C LYS A 57 7.01 -4.33 -6.03
N ALA A 58 5.80 -4.86 -5.96
CA ALA A 58 5.47 -6.06 -5.21
C ALA A 58 4.84 -7.10 -6.14
N LYS A 59 5.09 -8.38 -5.88
CA LYS A 59 4.50 -9.50 -6.60
C LYS A 59 4.13 -10.61 -5.62
N LEU A 60 3.04 -11.31 -5.90
CA LEU A 60 2.72 -12.55 -5.19
C LEU A 60 3.83 -13.58 -5.47
N ALA A 61 4.41 -14.12 -4.41
CA ALA A 61 5.35 -15.22 -4.50
C ALA A 61 4.56 -16.44 -5.01
N SER A 62 4.78 -16.80 -6.26
CA SER A 62 4.21 -18.02 -6.82
C SER A 62 5.03 -19.22 -6.31
N SER A 63 4.37 -20.36 -6.08
CA SER A 63 5.02 -21.64 -5.78
C SER A 63 5.98 -22.13 -6.90
N SER A 64 5.99 -21.46 -8.05
CA SER A 64 6.91 -21.67 -9.17
C SER A 64 8.25 -20.93 -9.04
N ASP A 65 8.41 -20.00 -8.10
CA ASP A 65 9.68 -19.28 -7.95
C ASP A 65 10.78 -20.14 -7.30
N SER A 66 10.42 -21.32 -6.79
CA SER A 66 11.31 -22.29 -6.14
C SER A 66 11.45 -23.61 -6.91
N ILE A 67 10.84 -23.75 -8.10
CA ILE A 67 11.00 -24.93 -8.95
C ILE A 67 11.14 -24.47 -10.40
N ASP A 68 12.22 -24.90 -11.04
CA ASP A 68 12.54 -24.75 -12.46
C ASP A 68 11.39 -25.27 -13.36
N GLN A 69 10.33 -24.48 -13.50
CA GLN A 69 9.09 -24.91 -14.13
C GLN A 69 9.10 -24.54 -15.61
N MET A 70 9.14 -25.56 -16.46
CA MET A 70 9.26 -25.40 -17.91
C MET A 70 8.18 -24.47 -18.51
N PRO A 71 8.53 -23.62 -19.51
CA PRO A 71 7.67 -22.54 -20.03
C PRO A 71 6.27 -22.94 -20.52
N HIS A 72 6.04 -24.22 -20.82
CA HIS A 72 4.78 -24.71 -21.36
C HIS A 72 3.66 -24.79 -20.31
N GLN A 73 3.99 -25.03 -19.04
CA GLN A 73 2.98 -25.10 -17.97
C GLN A 73 2.42 -23.72 -17.61
N GLN A 74 3.27 -22.67 -17.58
CA GLN A 74 2.81 -21.29 -17.39
C GLN A 74 1.80 -20.84 -18.46
N ARG A 75 2.01 -21.23 -19.72
CA ARG A 75 1.09 -20.92 -20.82
C ARG A 75 -0.27 -21.60 -20.66
N VAL A 76 -0.30 -22.83 -20.13
CA VAL A 76 -1.55 -23.57 -19.88
C VAL A 76 -2.33 -22.97 -18.72
N GLU A 77 -1.64 -22.59 -17.63
CA GLU A 77 -2.26 -21.91 -16.49
C GLU A 77 -2.84 -20.55 -16.89
N GLN A 78 -2.09 -19.70 -17.62
CA GLN A 78 -2.59 -18.44 -18.16
C GLN A 78 -3.79 -18.63 -19.10
N ALA A 79 -3.77 -19.66 -19.95
CA ALA A 79 -4.89 -19.97 -20.85
C ALA A 79 -6.14 -20.45 -20.09
N LYS A 80 -5.98 -21.15 -18.96
CA LYS A 80 -7.10 -21.53 -18.09
C LYS A 80 -7.72 -20.32 -17.40
N TRP A 81 -6.90 -19.37 -16.96
CA TRP A 81 -7.38 -18.13 -16.33
C TRP A 81 -8.09 -17.23 -17.35
N GLY A 82 -7.56 -17.11 -18.58
CA GLY A 82 -8.21 -16.38 -19.67
C GLY A 82 -9.50 -17.01 -20.23
N LYS A 83 -9.79 -18.28 -19.91
CA LYS A 83 -11.06 -18.93 -20.27
C LYS A 83 -12.15 -18.75 -19.20
N ARG A 84 -11.79 -18.55 -17.92
CA ARG A 84 -12.74 -18.29 -16.83
C ARG A 84 -13.26 -16.84 -16.80
N SER A 85 -12.55 -15.90 -17.42
CA SER A 85 -12.94 -14.49 -17.50
C SER A 85 -13.97 -14.15 -18.59
N ARG A 86 -14.47 -15.14 -19.34
CA ARG A 86 -15.42 -14.93 -20.45
C ARG A 86 -16.90 -14.95 -20.05
N SER A 87 -17.22 -15.14 -18.77
CA SER A 87 -18.60 -15.13 -18.27
C SER A 87 -18.74 -14.18 -17.08
N GLY A 88 -19.39 -13.03 -17.31
CA GLY A 88 -19.79 -12.10 -16.26
C GLY A 88 -18.75 -11.03 -15.97
N HIS A 89 -19.22 -9.79 -15.87
CA HIS A 89 -18.47 -8.63 -15.39
C HIS A 89 -18.18 -8.83 -13.89
N TYR A 90 -17.22 -9.71 -13.56
CA TYR A 90 -16.76 -9.91 -12.19
C TYR A 90 -15.66 -8.89 -11.92
N GLU A 91 -16.00 -7.86 -11.15
CA GLU A 91 -15.02 -6.93 -10.58
C GLU A 91 -14.17 -7.71 -9.56
N VAL A 92 -12.86 -7.78 -9.81
CA VAL A 92 -11.94 -8.43 -8.87
C VAL A 92 -11.69 -7.45 -7.73
N ASP A 93 -12.06 -7.84 -6.51
CA ASP A 93 -11.72 -7.08 -5.32
C ASP A 93 -10.21 -7.21 -5.03
N LEU A 94 -9.50 -6.08 -5.08
CA LEU A 94 -8.06 -5.97 -4.83
C LEU A 94 -7.76 -5.24 -3.52
N THR A 95 -8.74 -5.07 -2.63
CA THR A 95 -8.59 -4.26 -1.41
C THR A 95 -7.46 -4.76 -0.52
N ASP A 96 -7.47 -6.05 -0.16
CA ASP A 96 -6.44 -6.65 0.69
C ASP A 96 -5.04 -6.56 0.06
N TRP A 97 -4.97 -6.82 -1.26
CA TRP A 97 -3.71 -6.74 -2.01
C TRP A 97 -3.17 -5.31 -2.05
N THR A 98 -4.05 -4.34 -2.27
CA THR A 98 -3.71 -2.91 -2.26
C THR A 98 -3.15 -2.49 -0.91
N GLN A 99 -3.84 -2.86 0.17
CA GLN A 99 -3.40 -2.55 1.52
C GLN A 99 -2.04 -3.18 1.83
N GLN A 100 -1.80 -4.39 1.33
CA GLN A 100 -0.51 -5.06 1.49
C GLN A 100 0.63 -4.35 0.75
N ILE A 101 0.39 -3.90 -0.49
CA ILE A 101 1.37 -3.12 -1.26
C ILE A 101 1.71 -1.82 -0.52
N GLU A 102 0.70 -1.12 -0.01
CA GLU A 102 0.86 0.14 0.71
C GLU A 102 1.64 -0.05 2.03
N LEU A 103 1.33 -1.11 2.78
CA LEU A 103 2.05 -1.47 3.99
C LEU A 103 3.52 -1.80 3.70
N GLY A 104 3.78 -2.61 2.67
CA GLY A 104 5.15 -2.98 2.28
C GLY A 104 5.96 -1.77 1.79
N LEU A 105 5.34 -0.87 1.03
CA LEU A 105 5.97 0.38 0.60
C LEU A 105 6.35 1.24 1.82
N SER A 106 5.40 1.48 2.72
CA SER A 106 5.64 2.27 3.95
C SER A 106 6.80 1.68 4.76
N LYS A 107 6.77 0.37 5.02
CA LYS A 107 7.84 -0.31 5.77
C LYS A 107 9.19 -0.22 5.06
N THR A 108 9.21 -0.42 3.74
CA THR A 108 10.45 -0.36 2.98
C THR A 108 11.07 1.04 3.00
N LEU A 109 10.26 2.08 2.86
CA LEU A 109 10.75 3.46 2.95
C LEU A 109 11.24 3.81 4.36
N ASP A 110 10.52 3.39 5.41
CA ASP A 110 10.92 3.60 6.81
C ASP A 110 12.26 2.90 7.11
N MET A 111 12.39 1.64 6.71
CA MET A 111 13.59 0.83 6.96
C MET A 111 14.81 1.33 6.18
N THR A 112 14.60 1.76 4.93
CA THR A 112 15.71 2.28 4.10
C THR A 112 16.08 3.72 4.48
N GLY A 113 15.12 4.50 4.99
CA GLY A 113 15.27 5.92 5.25
C GLY A 113 15.36 6.77 3.98
N TYR A 114 14.85 6.25 2.85
CA TYR A 114 14.98 6.92 1.55
C TYR A 114 14.11 8.19 1.45
N CYS A 115 12.86 8.13 1.90
CA CYS A 115 11.99 9.31 2.06
C CYS A 115 11.68 9.51 3.56
N ARG A 116 12.25 10.54 4.17
CA ARG A 116 12.13 10.86 5.62
C ARG A 116 10.94 11.76 5.93
N GLU A 117 10.56 12.62 5.00
CA GLU A 117 9.49 13.61 5.19
C GLU A 117 8.20 13.21 4.43
N GLY A 118 8.08 11.91 4.12
CA GLY A 118 7.02 11.35 3.30
C GLY A 118 7.29 11.50 1.80
N TYR A 119 6.28 11.17 1.00
CA TYR A 119 6.37 11.19 -0.45
C TYR A 119 5.05 11.58 -1.10
N MET A 120 5.13 12.03 -2.34
CA MET A 120 4.00 12.17 -3.26
C MET A 120 3.95 10.98 -4.23
N GLU A 121 2.78 10.38 -4.39
CA GLU A 121 2.58 9.35 -5.41
C GLU A 121 2.51 10.00 -6.80
N LEU A 122 3.30 9.47 -7.74
CA LEU A 122 3.31 9.86 -9.14
C LEU A 122 2.43 8.95 -10.01
N SER A 123 2.39 7.66 -9.69
CA SER A 123 1.54 6.69 -10.38
C SER A 123 1.39 5.39 -9.60
N ARG A 124 0.23 4.73 -9.77
CA ARG A 124 -0.01 3.36 -9.31
C ARG A 124 -0.49 2.43 -10.42
N LEU A 125 -0.04 1.19 -10.34
CA LEU A 125 -0.57 0.06 -11.09
C LEU A 125 -0.76 -1.10 -10.10
N ILE A 126 -1.99 -1.54 -9.88
CA ILE A 126 -2.31 -2.68 -9.02
C ILE A 126 -3.13 -3.66 -9.84
N GLU A 127 -2.60 -4.87 -10.01
CA GLU A 127 -3.21 -5.99 -10.69
C GLU A 127 -3.20 -7.20 -9.75
N VAL A 128 -3.91 -8.27 -10.12
CA VAL A 128 -4.13 -9.46 -9.28
C VAL A 128 -2.85 -10.08 -8.71
N ASP A 129 -1.74 -10.03 -9.44
CA ASP A 129 -0.48 -10.70 -9.09
C ASP A 129 0.69 -9.74 -8.84
N ARG A 130 0.52 -8.44 -9.11
CA ARG A 130 1.58 -7.44 -9.05
C ARG A 130 1.08 -6.05 -8.68
N GLY A 131 1.94 -5.29 -8.02
CA GLY A 131 1.77 -3.88 -7.71
C GLY A 131 3.01 -3.10 -8.12
N GLU A 132 2.80 -1.86 -8.55
CA GLU A 132 3.85 -0.87 -8.77
C GLU A 132 3.35 0.49 -8.29
N ILE A 133 4.12 1.13 -7.40
CA ILE A 133 3.90 2.51 -6.95
C ILE A 133 5.18 3.29 -7.23
N ARG A 134 5.03 4.42 -7.91
CA ARG A 134 6.12 5.36 -8.19
C ARG A 134 5.86 6.63 -7.39
N GLY A 135 6.90 7.20 -6.82
CA GLY A 135 6.77 8.40 -6.02
C GLY A 135 8.01 9.28 -6.02
N GLU A 136 7.82 10.48 -5.49
CA GLU A 136 8.83 11.50 -5.26
C GLU A 136 8.86 11.79 -3.76
N CYS A 137 10.04 11.77 -3.12
CA CYS A 137 10.14 12.17 -1.71
C CYS A 137 9.87 13.67 -1.57
N ASN A 138 9.28 14.08 -0.44
CA ASN A 138 8.99 15.48 -0.19
C ASN A 138 10.26 16.31 0.06
N GLU A 139 11.36 15.67 0.45
CA GLU A 139 12.65 16.28 0.66
C GLU A 139 13.68 15.94 -0.43
N GLY A 140 14.62 16.86 -0.65
CA GLY A 140 15.76 16.66 -1.54
C GLY A 140 16.83 15.72 -0.98
N ALA A 141 17.69 15.21 -1.87
CA ALA A 141 18.82 14.37 -1.51
C ALA A 141 19.91 15.17 -0.79
N THR A 142 20.25 14.69 0.41
CA THR A 142 21.46 15.10 1.14
C THR A 142 22.71 14.43 0.55
N GLN A 143 23.89 14.86 0.99
CA GLN A 143 25.13 14.17 0.58
C GLN A 143 25.13 12.70 1.04
N ALA A 144 24.68 12.43 2.26
CA ALA A 144 24.56 11.06 2.78
C ALA A 144 23.60 10.19 1.94
N ASP A 145 22.51 10.79 1.42
CA ASP A 145 21.60 10.09 0.50
C ASP A 145 22.32 9.70 -0.79
N ARG A 146 23.13 10.60 -1.35
CA ARG A 146 23.91 10.31 -2.57
C ARG A 146 24.93 9.22 -2.32
N ASP A 147 25.63 9.25 -1.20
CA ASP A 147 26.63 8.24 -0.88
C ASP A 147 25.99 6.85 -0.65
N LYS A 148 24.77 6.82 -0.10
CA LYS A 148 24.03 5.58 0.20
C LYS A 148 23.26 5.01 -0.99
N PHE A 149 22.70 5.85 -1.87
CA PHE A 149 21.72 5.47 -2.88
C PHE A 149 22.11 5.81 -4.33
N SER A 150 23.36 6.19 -4.61
CA SER A 150 23.85 6.56 -5.96
C SER A 150 24.01 5.41 -6.98
N SER A 151 23.35 4.28 -6.75
CA SER A 151 23.40 3.07 -7.59
C SER A 151 22.23 2.97 -8.57
#